data_AF-A0A7C7JXN2-F1
#
_entry.id   AF-A0A7C7JXN2-F1
#
_cell.length_a   1.000
_cell.length_b   1.000
_cell.length_c   1.000
_cell.angle_alpha   90.00
_cell.angle_beta   90.00
_cell.angle_gamma   90.00
#
_symmetry.space_group_name_H-M   'P 1'
#
loop_
_entity.id
_entity.type
_entity.pdbx_description
1 polymer ?
#
loop_
_entity_poly.entity_id
_entity_poly.type
_entity_poly.pdbx_seq_one_letter_code
_entity_poly.pdbx_strand_id
1 'polypeptide(L)' 'MPKFIKNYPLILLCLFIGIMLLPNLDSIQVTIMEARNFITAREMITDNNWLLTTMN' A
#
# COMPACT_ATOMS: atom_id res chain seq x y z
N MET A 1 26.63 12.20 24.18
CA MET A 1 25.40 12.26 23.37
C MET A 1 25.82 12.30 21.91
N PRO A 2 25.39 11.36 21.04
CA PRO A 2 25.90 11.27 19.67
C PRO A 2 25.63 12.58 18.92
N LYS A 3 26.69 13.30 18.52
CA LYS A 3 26.61 14.63 17.85
C LYS A 3 25.69 14.64 16.63
N PHE A 4 25.56 13.50 15.94
CA PHE A 4 24.74 13.32 14.75
C PHE A 4 23.24 13.55 14.98
N ILE A 5 22.72 13.18 16.15
CA ILE A 5 21.27 13.29 16.47
C ILE A 5 20.85 14.77 16.55
N LYS A 6 21.74 15.65 17.00
CA LYS A 6 21.44 17.07 17.20
C LYS A 6 21.54 17.89 15.91
N ASN A 7 22.39 17.48 14.98
CA ASN A 7 22.65 18.24 13.75
C ASN A 7 21.69 17.88 12.61
N TYR A 8 21.17 16.65 12.57
CA TYR A 8 20.31 16.18 11.48
C TYR A 8 19.10 15.36 11.97
N PRO A 9 18.26 15.93 12.86
CA PRO A 9 17.13 15.21 13.44
C PRO A 9 16.10 14.77 12.38
N LEU A 10 15.90 15.59 11.34
CA LEU A 10 14.93 15.31 10.27
C LEU A 10 15.35 14.14 9.39
N ILE A 11 16.64 14.07 9.03
CA ILE A 11 17.20 12.98 8.21
C ILE A 11 17.14 11.67 9.00
N LEU A 12 17.46 11.72 10.30
CA LEU A 12 17.34 10.55 11.18
C LEU A 12 15.90 10.06 11.27
N LEU A 13 14.93 10.98 11.41
CA LEU A 13 13.50 10.65 11.44
C LEU A 13 13.05 10.03 10.11
N CYS A 14 13.45 10.62 8.99
CA CYS A 14 13.09 10.12 7.66
C CYS A 14 13.68 8.73 7.40
N LEU A 15 14.93 8.50 7.80
CA LEU A 15 15.58 7.19 7.75
C LEU A 15 14.83 6.16 8.62
N PHE A 16 14.42 6.55 9.83
CA PHE A 16 13.69 5.67 10.75
C PHE A 16 12.33 5.27 10.19
N ILE A 17 11.58 6.24 9.64
CA ILE A 17 10.32 6.00 8.95
C ILE A 17 10.54 5.09 7.75
N GLY A 18 11.56 5.34 6.94
CA GLY A 18 11.90 4.51 5.78
C GLY A 18 12.20 3.07 6.18
N ILE A 19 13.01 2.84 7.20
CA ILE A 19 13.35 1.50 7.69
C ILE A 19 12.12 0.75 8.21
N MET A 20 11.18 1.44 8.87
CA MET A 20 9.94 0.80 9.32
C MET A 20 8.95 0.59 8.17
N LEU A 21 8.87 1.50 7.21
CA LEU A 21 7.85 1.48 6.16
C LEU A 21 8.22 0.53 5.01
N LEU A 22 9.45 0.62 4.48
CA LEU A 22 9.87 -0.12 3.27
C LEU A 22 9.65 -1.65 3.36
N PRO A 23 10.01 -2.33 4.46
CA PRO A 23 9.76 -3.78 4.58
C PRO A 23 8.27 -4.14 4.71
N ASN A 24 7.42 -3.19 5.15
CA ASN A 24 5.98 -3.39 5.31
C ASN A 24 5.17 -3.04 4.05
N LEU A 25 5.82 -2.51 3.00
CA LEU A 25 5.15 -2.23 1.72
C LEU A 25 4.79 -3.51 0.96
N ASP A 26 5.67 -4.52 0.98
CA ASP A 26 5.42 -5.81 0.33
C ASP A 26 4.40 -6.66 1.09
N SER A 27 4.10 -6.30 2.35
CA SER A 27 3.11 -7.00 3.18
C SER A 27 1.70 -6.42 3.06
N ILE A 28 1.38 -5.70 1.97
CA ILE A 28 -0.02 -5.36 1.64
C ILE A 28 -0.72 -6.68 1.29
N GLN A 29 -1.10 -7.40 2.34
CA GLN A 29 -1.89 -8.61 2.25
C GLN A 29 -3.27 -8.19 1.79
N VAL A 30 -3.56 -8.48 0.53
CA VAL A 30 -4.88 -8.25 -0.03
C VAL A 30 -5.87 -9.11 0.73
N THR A 31 -6.82 -8.48 1.40
CA THR A 31 -7.86 -9.24 2.09
C THR A 31 -8.74 -9.94 1.05
N ILE A 32 -9.42 -11.03 1.47
CA ILE A 32 -10.32 -11.78 0.58
C ILE A 32 -11.38 -10.85 -0.06
N MET A 33 -11.80 -9.79 0.65
CA MET A 33 -12.74 -8.80 0.13
C MET A 33 -12.12 -7.86 -0.91
N GLU A 34 -10.87 -7.44 -0.75
CA GLU A 34 -10.17 -6.59 -1.73
C GLU A 34 -9.78 -7.37 -2.99
N ALA A 35 -9.35 -8.61 -2.83
CA ALA A 35 -9.03 -9.50 -3.95
C ALA A 35 -10.25 -9.70 -4.85
N ARG A 36 -11.44 -9.85 -4.24
CA ARG A 36 -12.70 -9.90 -4.96
C ARG A 36 -12.99 -8.60 -5.69
N ASN A 37 -12.83 -7.45 -5.03
CA ASN A 37 -13.05 -6.13 -5.65
C ASN A 37 -12.14 -5.89 -6.87
N PHE A 38 -10.89 -6.37 -6.85
CA PHE A 38 -9.98 -6.26 -8.00
C PHE A 38 -10.44 -7.11 -9.19
N ILE A 39 -10.97 -8.31 -8.94
CA ILE A 39 -11.53 -9.18 -9.98
C ILE A 39 -12.78 -8.54 -10.59
N THR A 40 -13.67 -7.98 -9.76
CA THR A 40 -14.87 -7.27 -10.22
C THR A 40 -14.50 -6.08 -11.10
N ALA A 41 -13.52 -5.26 -10.67
CA ALA A 41 -13.07 -4.11 -11.44
C ALA A 41 -12.49 -4.52 -12.81
N ARG A 42 -11.77 -5.64 -12.88
CA ARG A 42 -11.28 -6.21 -14.15
C ARG A 42 -12.43 -6.63 -15.07
N GLU A 43 -13.45 -7.28 -14.51
CA GLU A 43 -14.63 -7.72 -15.26
C GLU A 43 -15.45 -6.53 -15.76
N MET A 44 -15.60 -5.45 -14.98
CA MET A 44 -16.26 -4.22 -15.44
C MET A 44 -15.60 -3.62 -16.68
N ILE A 45 -14.26 -3.62 -16.72
CA ILE A 45 -13.49 -3.08 -17.85
C ILE A 45 -13.60 -4.02 -19.07
N THR A 46 -13.58 -5.34 -18.84
CA THR A 46 -13.57 -6.35 -19.91
C THR A 46 -14.96 -6.52 -20.54
N ASP A 47 -16.01 -6.56 -19.71
CA ASP A 47 -17.40 -6.78 -20.11
C ASP A 47 -18.14 -5.46 -20.42
N ASN A 48 -17.46 -4.32 -20.27
CA ASN A 48 -17.99 -2.97 -20.45
C ASN A 48 -19.25 -2.70 -19.61
N ASN A 49 -19.39 -3.40 -18.47
CA ASN A 49 -20.49 -3.29 -17.53
C ASN A 49 -20.06 -2.42 -16.34
N TRP A 50 -20.35 -1.12 -16.44
CA TRP A 50 -19.89 -0.12 -15.45
C TRP A 50 -20.88 0.12 -14.31
N LEU A 51 -22.13 -0.31 -14.47
CA LEU A 51 -23.22 -0.02 -13.52
C LEU A 51 -23.45 -1.18 -12.52
N LEU A 52 -23.24 -2.42 -12.96
CA LEU A 52 -23.51 -3.62 -12.17
C LEU A 52 -22.21 -4.42 -12.03
N THR A 53 -21.80 -4.62 -10.77
CA THR A 53 -20.69 -5.50 -10.42
C THR A 53 -21.04 -6.95 -10.76
N THR A 54 -20.15 -7.64 -11.44
CA THR A 54 -20.21 -9.09 -11.62
C THR A 54 -19.60 -9.79 -10.41
N MET A 55 -20.41 -10.44 -9.59
CA MET A 55 -19.92 -11.30 -8.50
C MET A 55 -19.99 -12.75 -8.97
N ASN A 56 -18.94 -13.22 -9.65
CA ASN A 56 -18.76 -14.64 -9.91
C ASN A 56 -18.14 -15.35 -8.70
#